data_AF-A0A6P0ICJ0-F1
#
_entry.id   AF-A0A6P0ICJ0-F1
#
_cell.length_a   1.000
_cell.length_b   1.000
_cell.length_c   1.000
_cell.angle_alpha   90.00
_cell.angle_beta   90.00
_cell.angle_gamma   90.00
#
_symmetry.space_group_name_H-M   'P 1'
#
loop_
_entity.id
_entity.type
_entity.pdbx_description
1 polymer ?
#
loop_
_entity_poly.entity_id
_entity_poly.type
_entity_poly.pdbx_seq_one_letter_code
_entity_poly.pdbx_strand_id
1 'polypeptide(L)'
;MSKDLENIKMIEFQQPINCCNVTAIAYALTALECPTTIDDIFYVTRLPIASVLDDGMTLAETYDTLTKYVEGAKLPFSVIMEHFDKPSMTLDVFIKEVERAVSDNKDIHILNFSVSIAHDNVNLGGGHFSLVADYDSTTKELTVADTNPKKYTRFWKCPIEQMYKACVDKDSSSSRSRGMIVVRKLEGTEQ
;
A
#
# COMPACT_ATOMS: atom_id res chain seq x y z
N MET A 1 7.84 -2.22 20.34
CA MET A 1 6.77 -2.20 19.33
C MET A 1 6.15 -0.82 19.37
N SER A 2 6.01 -0.13 18.23
CA SER A 2 5.34 1.18 18.18
C SER A 2 3.87 1.05 18.59
N LYS A 3 3.30 2.11 19.17
CA LYS A 3 1.88 2.23 19.55
C LYS A 3 0.93 2.02 18.37
N ASP A 4 1.41 2.30 17.16
CA ASP A 4 0.65 2.17 15.91
C ASP A 4 0.38 0.69 15.56
N LEU A 5 1.36 -0.19 15.80
CA LEU A 5 1.23 -1.64 15.65
C LEU A 5 0.19 -2.23 16.63
N GLU A 6 -0.07 -1.57 17.76
CA GLU A 6 -1.10 -2.00 18.73
C GLU A 6 -2.50 -1.59 18.27
N ASN A 7 -2.69 -0.37 17.75
CA ASN A 7 -3.97 0.07 17.21
C ASN A 7 -4.41 -0.79 16.01
N ILE A 8 -3.46 -1.13 15.13
CA ILE A 8 -3.66 -2.03 14.00
C ILE A 8 -4.05 -3.45 14.45
N LYS A 9 -3.52 -3.94 15.58
CA LYS A 9 -3.85 -5.29 16.08
C LYS A 9 -5.32 -5.45 16.45
N MET A 10 -6.01 -4.35 16.80
CA MET A 10 -7.42 -4.37 17.21
C MET A 10 -8.40 -4.44 16.04
N ILE A 11 -7.98 -4.13 14.81
CA ILE A 11 -8.82 -4.16 13.62
C ILE A 11 -8.34 -5.28 12.68
N GLU A 12 -9.18 -6.31 12.49
CA GLU A 12 -8.88 -7.38 11.53
C GLU A 12 -9.18 -6.92 10.11
N PHE A 13 -8.15 -6.50 9.39
CA PHE A 13 -8.23 -6.31 7.94
C PHE A 13 -8.08 -7.66 7.24
N GLN A 14 -9.20 -8.31 6.93
CA GLN A 14 -9.21 -9.43 6.00
C GLN A 14 -9.77 -8.94 4.67
N GLN A 15 -9.02 -9.12 3.57
CA GLN A 15 -9.57 -8.82 2.25
C GLN A 15 -10.80 -9.69 1.95
N PRO A 16 -11.93 -9.08 1.52
CA PRO A 16 -12.89 -9.73 0.66
C PRO A 16 -12.19 -10.16 -0.65
N ILE A 17 -12.77 -11.10 -1.39
CA ILE A 17 -12.17 -11.63 -2.64
C ILE A 17 -11.68 -10.47 -3.53
N ASN A 18 -10.39 -10.47 -3.90
CA ASN A 18 -9.71 -9.47 -4.73
C ASN A 18 -9.75 -7.99 -4.24
N CYS A 19 -10.09 -7.72 -2.98
CA CYS A 19 -10.12 -6.36 -2.42
C CYS A 19 -8.80 -5.91 -1.77
N CYS A 20 -7.64 -6.43 -2.18
CA CYS A 20 -6.35 -6.09 -1.56
C CYS A 20 -6.04 -4.58 -1.62
N ASN A 21 -6.43 -3.94 -2.71
CA ASN A 21 -6.38 -2.50 -2.97
C ASN A 21 -7.18 -1.67 -1.93
N VAL A 22 -8.48 -1.88 -1.78
CA VAL A 22 -9.35 -1.18 -0.81
C VAL A 22 -8.95 -1.52 0.62
N THR A 23 -8.55 -2.78 0.87
CA THR A 23 -8.02 -3.19 2.17
C THR A 23 -6.75 -2.41 2.50
N ALA A 24 -5.83 -2.20 1.55
CA ALA A 24 -4.63 -1.41 1.77
C ALA A 24 -4.95 0.06 2.06
N ILE A 25 -5.95 0.64 1.39
CA ILE A 25 -6.44 2.00 1.67
C ILE A 25 -6.96 2.09 3.11
N ALA A 26 -7.87 1.20 3.51
CA ALA A 26 -8.45 1.18 4.85
C ALA A 26 -7.37 1.02 5.93
N TYR A 27 -6.40 0.14 5.67
CA TYR A 27 -5.27 -0.11 6.55
C TYR A 27 -4.39 1.14 6.67
N ALA A 28 -4.01 1.78 5.56
CA ALA A 28 -3.17 2.99 5.58
C ALA A 28 -3.83 4.15 6.33
N LEU A 29 -5.12 4.39 6.09
CA LEU A 29 -5.87 5.45 6.80
C LEU A 29 -5.98 5.15 8.30
N THR A 30 -6.22 3.89 8.67
CA THR A 30 -6.25 3.47 10.07
C THR A 30 -4.89 3.64 10.75
N ALA A 31 -3.79 3.32 10.04
CA ALA A 31 -2.44 3.55 10.53
C ALA A 31 -2.15 5.04 10.77
N LEU A 32 -2.74 5.93 9.97
CA LEU A 32 -2.71 7.39 10.15
C LEU A 32 -3.72 7.92 11.19
N GLU A 33 -4.19 7.06 12.10
CA GLU A 33 -5.16 7.38 13.15
C GLU A 33 -6.54 7.82 12.63
N CYS A 34 -6.91 7.40 11.41
CA CYS A 34 -8.24 7.58 10.84
C CYS A 34 -8.90 6.21 10.63
N PRO A 35 -9.54 5.63 11.68
CA PRO A 35 -10.20 4.33 11.58
C PRO A 35 -11.17 4.32 10.41
N THR A 36 -10.87 3.50 9.41
CA THR A 36 -11.62 3.43 8.15
C THR A 36 -11.88 1.98 7.82
N THR A 37 -13.13 1.64 7.51
CA THR A 37 -13.51 0.30 7.06
C THR A 37 -13.52 0.21 5.53
N ILE A 38 -13.52 -1.02 5.01
CA ILE A 38 -13.68 -1.28 3.57
C ILE A 38 -15.02 -0.73 3.06
N ASP A 39 -16.09 -0.90 3.86
CA ASP A 39 -17.43 -0.43 3.51
C ASP A 39 -17.52 1.10 3.45
N ASP A 40 -16.82 1.81 4.34
CA ASP A 40 -16.73 3.27 4.30
C ASP A 40 -16.16 3.75 2.97
N ILE A 41 -15.10 3.08 2.48
CA ILE A 41 -14.47 3.43 1.20
C ILE A 41 -15.45 3.20 0.06
N PHE A 42 -16.08 2.03 -0.04
CA PHE A 42 -17.08 1.75 -1.07
C PHE A 42 -18.21 2.78 -1.07
N TYR A 43 -18.70 3.14 0.11
CA TYR A 43 -19.81 4.08 0.27
C TYR A 43 -19.42 5.50 -0.15
N VAL A 44 -18.30 6.03 0.37
CA VAL A 44 -17.86 7.41 0.11
C VAL A 44 -17.42 7.61 -1.33
N THR A 45 -16.68 6.65 -1.89
CA THR A 45 -16.12 6.75 -3.25
C THR A 45 -17.09 6.30 -4.34
N ARG A 46 -18.21 5.67 -3.95
CA ARG A 46 -19.21 5.07 -4.85
C ARG A 46 -18.60 4.08 -5.84
N LEU A 47 -17.63 3.30 -5.37
CA LEU A 47 -16.99 2.29 -6.20
C LEU A 47 -17.99 1.20 -6.63
N PRO A 48 -17.95 0.77 -7.91
CA PRO A 48 -18.77 -0.34 -8.37
C PRO A 48 -18.24 -1.65 -7.78
N ILE A 49 -18.86 -2.12 -6.69
CA ILE A 49 -18.43 -3.29 -5.90
C ILE A 49 -18.09 -4.49 -6.79
N ALA A 50 -18.95 -4.83 -7.77
CA ALA A 50 -18.74 -5.97 -8.66
C ALA A 50 -17.42 -5.87 -9.43
N SER A 51 -17.12 -4.73 -10.05
CA SER A 51 -15.89 -4.55 -10.84
C SER A 51 -14.64 -4.62 -9.96
N VAL A 52 -14.67 -4.05 -8.76
CA VAL A 52 -13.53 -4.13 -7.83
C VAL A 52 -13.28 -5.56 -7.34
N LEU A 53 -14.33 -6.33 -7.07
CA LEU A 53 -14.24 -7.71 -6.62
C LEU A 53 -13.84 -8.68 -7.75
N ASP A 54 -14.25 -8.41 -8.98
CA ASP A 54 -14.02 -9.31 -10.12
C ASP A 54 -12.65 -9.03 -10.78
N ASP A 55 -12.32 -7.77 -11.02
CA ASP A 55 -11.15 -7.36 -11.83
C ASP A 55 -9.99 -6.79 -10.99
N GLY A 56 -10.25 -6.42 -9.73
CA GLY A 56 -9.30 -5.68 -8.91
C GLY A 56 -9.21 -4.20 -9.31
N MET A 57 -8.09 -3.55 -8.96
CA MET A 57 -7.80 -2.18 -9.39
C MET A 57 -6.30 -2.04 -9.67
N THR A 58 -5.98 -1.24 -10.68
CA THR A 58 -4.63 -0.78 -10.98
C THR A 58 -4.12 0.18 -9.89
N LEU A 59 -2.82 0.50 -9.93
CA LEU A 59 -2.23 1.53 -9.06
C LEU A 59 -2.96 2.88 -9.19
N ALA A 60 -3.30 3.28 -10.41
CA ALA A 60 -3.97 4.55 -10.70
C ALA A 60 -5.41 4.59 -10.16
N GLU A 61 -6.19 3.52 -10.36
CA GLU A 61 -7.56 3.43 -9.82
C GLU A 61 -7.57 3.40 -8.28
N THR A 62 -6.57 2.73 -7.69
CA THR A 62 -6.39 2.71 -6.23
C THR A 62 -6.03 4.11 -5.71
N TYR A 63 -5.14 4.83 -6.40
CA TYR A 63 -4.80 6.22 -6.09
C TYR A 63 -6.01 7.16 -6.21
N ASP A 64 -6.78 7.06 -7.29
CA ASP A 64 -7.97 7.88 -7.51
C ASP A 64 -9.03 7.61 -6.43
N THR A 65 -9.19 6.35 -6.03
CA THR A 65 -10.09 5.94 -4.94
C THR A 65 -9.67 6.57 -3.62
N LEU A 66 -8.40 6.43 -3.24
CA LEU A 66 -7.89 7.00 -1.99
C LEU A 66 -8.01 8.53 -1.99
N THR A 67 -7.65 9.19 -3.10
CA THR A 67 -7.75 10.65 -3.25
C THR A 67 -9.19 11.12 -3.09
N LYS A 68 -10.15 10.48 -3.77
CA LYS A 68 -11.59 10.78 -3.62
C LYS A 68 -12.07 10.60 -2.18
N TYR A 69 -11.60 9.56 -1.50
CA TYR A 69 -11.96 9.33 -0.10
C TYR A 69 -11.41 10.44 0.81
N VAL A 70 -10.11 10.76 0.69
CA VAL A 70 -9.43 11.82 1.45
C VAL A 70 -10.12 13.18 1.24
N GLU A 71 -10.42 13.54 -0.01
CA GLU A 71 -11.12 14.78 -0.34
C GLU A 71 -12.56 14.80 0.17
N GLY A 72 -13.30 13.71 -0.06
CA GLY A 72 -14.70 13.57 0.36
C GLY A 72 -14.88 13.63 1.88
N ALA A 73 -13.97 12.99 2.62
CA ALA A 73 -13.94 13.01 4.08
C ALA A 73 -13.18 14.22 4.66
N LYS A 74 -12.62 15.10 3.81
CA LYS A 74 -11.83 16.29 4.20
C LYS A 74 -10.68 15.96 5.14
N LEU A 75 -10.00 14.85 4.89
CA LEU A 75 -8.88 14.41 5.72
C LEU A 75 -7.63 15.24 5.41
N PRO A 76 -6.81 15.57 6.42
CA PRO A 76 -5.63 16.41 6.25
C PRO A 76 -4.45 15.60 5.71
N PHE A 77 -4.64 14.88 4.61
CA PHE A 77 -3.63 13.97 4.04
C PHE A 77 -3.23 14.43 2.64
N SER A 78 -1.93 14.35 2.34
CA SER A 78 -1.43 14.42 0.97
C SER A 78 -1.25 13.00 0.43
N VAL A 79 -1.64 12.80 -0.83
CA VAL A 79 -1.57 11.52 -1.51
C VAL A 79 -0.78 11.70 -2.79
N ILE A 80 0.29 10.92 -2.96
CA ILE A 80 1.17 10.95 -4.14
C ILE A 80 1.28 9.54 -4.69
N MET A 81 1.27 9.38 -6.01
CA MET A 81 1.47 8.11 -6.69
C MET A 81 2.74 8.13 -7.53
N GLU A 82 3.55 7.08 -7.40
CA GLU A 82 4.75 6.88 -8.19
C GLU A 82 4.78 5.51 -8.86
N HIS A 83 4.80 5.52 -10.19
CA HIS A 83 5.12 4.34 -11.00
C HIS A 83 6.64 4.17 -11.07
N PHE A 84 7.11 2.93 -10.96
CA PHE A 84 8.55 2.60 -10.92
C PHE A 84 9.18 2.44 -12.31
N ASP A 85 8.39 2.53 -13.39
CA ASP A 85 8.89 2.68 -14.76
C ASP A 85 9.44 4.09 -15.05
N LYS A 86 9.24 5.06 -14.15
CA LYS A 86 9.78 6.40 -14.29
C LYS A 86 11.29 6.42 -14.00
N PRO A 87 12.11 7.09 -14.83
CA PRO A 87 13.56 7.22 -14.58
C PRO A 87 13.93 7.87 -13.24
N SER A 88 13.02 8.68 -12.68
CA SER A 88 13.20 9.35 -11.39
C SER A 88 13.05 8.40 -10.19
N MET A 89 12.43 7.24 -10.36
CA MET A 89 12.19 6.27 -9.28
C MET A 89 13.22 5.15 -9.34
N THR A 90 14.44 5.45 -8.87
CA THR A 90 15.52 4.45 -8.76
C THR A 90 15.41 3.64 -7.47
N LEU A 91 16.18 2.54 -7.37
CA LEU A 91 16.29 1.76 -6.13
C LEU A 91 16.68 2.63 -4.93
N ASP A 92 17.64 3.55 -5.10
CA ASP A 92 18.09 4.45 -4.02
C ASP A 92 16.98 5.42 -3.58
N VAL A 93 16.16 5.89 -4.52
CA VAL A 93 14.99 6.74 -4.19
C VAL A 93 13.96 5.91 -3.44
N PHE A 94 13.67 4.69 -3.90
CA PHE A 94 12.76 3.79 -3.20
C PHE A 94 13.23 3.45 -1.77
N ILE A 95 14.52 3.19 -1.57
CA ILE A 95 15.09 2.96 -0.24
C ILE A 95 14.85 4.18 0.67
N LYS A 96 15.08 5.40 0.18
CA LYS A 96 14.83 6.62 0.95
C LYS A 96 13.37 6.79 1.34
N GLU A 97 12.45 6.47 0.42
CA GLU A 97 11.01 6.48 0.70
C GLU A 97 10.64 5.44 1.75
N VAL A 98 11.17 4.22 1.66
CA VAL A 98 10.97 3.18 2.69
C VAL A 98 11.52 3.62 4.05
N GLU A 99 12.73 4.19 4.10
CA GLU A 99 13.35 4.69 5.33
C GLU A 99 12.51 5.79 5.99
N ARG A 100 11.89 6.68 5.21
CA ARG A 100 10.93 7.67 5.72
C ARG A 100 9.70 7.01 6.32
N ALA A 101 9.06 6.10 5.59
CA ALA A 101 7.83 5.45 6.05
C ALA A 101 7.99 4.67 7.36
N VAL A 102 9.18 4.09 7.60
CA VAL A 102 9.44 3.34 8.83
C VAL A 102 9.94 4.21 9.99
N SER A 103 10.32 5.46 9.72
CA SER A 103 10.82 6.41 10.73
C SER A 103 9.80 7.48 11.15
N ASP A 104 8.77 7.72 10.34
CA ASP A 104 7.71 8.69 10.61
C ASP A 104 6.33 8.02 10.54
N ASN A 105 5.62 7.95 11.67
CA ASN A 105 4.28 7.35 11.72
C ASN A 105 3.20 8.19 11.01
N LYS A 106 3.55 9.39 10.53
CA LYS A 106 2.72 10.23 9.66
C LYS A 106 2.95 9.97 8.18
N ASP A 107 3.88 9.10 7.81
CA ASP A 107 4.25 8.77 6.42
C ASP A 107 4.00 7.28 6.15
N ILE A 108 2.90 6.95 5.46
CA ILE A 108 2.49 5.57 5.20
C ILE A 108 2.54 5.28 3.70
N HIS A 109 3.25 4.20 3.34
CA HIS A 109 3.43 3.80 1.96
C HIS A 109 2.67 2.51 1.64
N ILE A 110 1.82 2.57 0.62
CA ILE A 110 1.15 1.41 0.02
C ILE A 110 1.95 1.00 -1.20
N LEU A 111 2.35 -0.27 -1.28
CA LEU A 111 3.03 -0.85 -2.43
C LEU A 111 2.06 -1.60 -3.32
N ASN A 112 2.24 -1.48 -4.62
CA ASN A 112 1.70 -2.38 -5.62
C ASN A 112 2.86 -3.14 -6.28
N PHE A 113 2.82 -4.47 -6.24
CA PHE A 113 3.94 -5.29 -6.69
C PHE A 113 3.48 -6.63 -7.30
N SER A 114 4.37 -7.22 -8.10
CA SER A 114 4.21 -8.57 -8.63
C SER A 114 4.48 -9.61 -7.54
N VAL A 115 3.48 -10.46 -7.25
CA VAL A 115 3.58 -11.50 -6.21
C VAL A 115 4.68 -12.51 -6.53
N SER A 116 4.81 -12.88 -7.81
CA SER A 116 5.78 -13.89 -8.24
C SER A 116 7.22 -13.45 -8.00
N ILE A 117 7.52 -12.17 -8.26
CA ILE A 117 8.84 -11.59 -8.04
C ILE A 117 9.05 -11.33 -6.55
N ALA A 118 8.07 -10.77 -5.85
CA ALA A 118 8.21 -10.43 -4.43
C ALA A 118 8.43 -11.66 -3.53
N HIS A 119 7.90 -12.83 -3.90
CA HIS A 119 8.11 -14.08 -3.18
C HIS A 119 9.14 -15.02 -3.85
N ASP A 120 9.78 -14.61 -4.94
CA ASP A 120 10.66 -15.45 -5.76
C ASP A 120 10.04 -16.82 -6.10
N ASN A 121 8.78 -16.79 -6.54
CA ASN A 121 7.99 -17.98 -6.84
C ASN A 121 7.14 -17.77 -8.11
N VAL A 122 7.63 -18.31 -9.22
CA VAL A 122 7.00 -18.22 -10.55
C VAL A 122 5.62 -18.87 -10.65
N ASN A 123 5.26 -19.74 -9.70
CA ASN A 123 3.92 -20.37 -9.68
C ASN A 123 2.86 -19.45 -9.07
N LEU A 124 3.28 -18.37 -8.40
CA LEU A 124 2.38 -17.31 -7.99
C LEU A 124 2.19 -16.34 -9.16
N GLY A 125 1.03 -15.73 -9.27
CA GLY A 125 0.72 -14.78 -10.34
C GLY A 125 -0.08 -13.60 -9.81
N GLY A 126 -0.16 -12.56 -10.63
CA GLY A 126 -0.94 -11.35 -10.34
C GLY A 126 -0.19 -10.27 -9.58
N GLY A 127 -0.87 -9.13 -9.44
CA GLY A 127 -0.44 -8.02 -8.59
C GLY A 127 -1.06 -8.11 -7.20
N HIS A 128 -0.43 -7.46 -6.23
CA HIS A 128 -0.94 -7.35 -4.86
C HIS A 128 -0.70 -5.96 -4.28
N PHE A 129 -1.45 -5.61 -3.24
CA PHE A 129 -1.32 -4.36 -2.49
C PHE A 129 -1.10 -4.64 -1.01
N SER A 130 -0.04 -4.06 -0.45
CA SER A 130 0.32 -4.18 0.96
C SER A 130 1.08 -2.95 1.45
N LEU A 131 1.24 -2.79 2.76
CA LEU A 131 1.93 -1.63 3.34
C LEU A 131 3.40 -1.93 3.63
N VAL A 132 4.24 -0.89 3.56
CA VAL A 132 5.57 -0.91 4.17
C VAL A 132 5.40 -0.93 5.69
N ALA A 133 6.04 -1.88 6.37
CA ALA A 133 5.93 -2.04 7.83
C ALA A 133 7.23 -1.74 8.59
N ASP A 134 8.37 -2.18 8.04
CA ASP A 134 9.69 -2.00 8.64
C ASP A 134 10.78 -2.19 7.59
N TYR A 135 12.00 -1.74 7.87
CA TYR A 135 13.16 -1.93 7.01
C TYR A 135 14.45 -2.06 7.83
N ASP A 136 15.16 -3.16 7.60
CA ASP A 136 16.47 -3.40 8.19
C ASP A 136 17.56 -3.00 7.19
N SER A 137 18.20 -1.86 7.45
CA SER A 137 19.26 -1.32 6.59
C SER A 137 20.56 -2.12 6.63
N THR A 138 20.75 -2.99 7.63
CA THR A 138 21.92 -3.88 7.75
C THR A 138 21.76 -5.10 6.86
N THR A 139 20.60 -5.76 6.94
CA THR A 139 20.30 -6.97 6.15
C THR A 139 19.69 -6.67 4.78
N LYS A 140 19.29 -5.41 4.53
CA LYS A 140 18.58 -4.94 3.32
C LYS A 140 17.23 -5.63 3.12
N GLU A 141 16.56 -5.98 4.22
CA GLU A 141 15.25 -6.62 4.22
C GLU A 141 14.14 -5.60 4.47
N LEU A 142 13.15 -5.58 3.58
CA LEU A 142 11.88 -4.89 3.76
C LEU A 142 10.89 -5.83 4.46
N THR A 143 10.18 -5.34 5.47
CA THR A 143 9.02 -6.01 6.07
C THR A 143 7.74 -5.42 5.50
N VAL A 144 6.85 -6.29 5.03
CA VAL A 144 5.56 -5.94 4.43
C VAL A 144 4.44 -6.31 5.39
N ALA A 145 3.49 -5.40 5.62
CA ALA A 145 2.24 -5.67 6.31
C ALA A 145 1.17 -6.08 5.28
N ASP A 146 0.88 -7.38 5.22
CA ASP A 146 0.08 -7.95 4.14
C ASP A 146 -1.43 -7.80 4.36
N THR A 147 -2.15 -7.41 3.30
CA THR A 147 -3.63 -7.33 3.30
C THR A 147 -4.31 -8.71 3.17
N ASN A 148 -3.54 -9.79 2.98
CA ASN A 148 -3.96 -11.19 2.98
C ASN A 148 -3.20 -12.03 4.03
N PRO A 149 -3.41 -11.78 5.34
CA PRO A 149 -2.67 -12.47 6.39
C PRO A 149 -2.87 -13.99 6.38
N LYS A 150 -3.97 -14.50 5.80
CA LYS A 150 -4.24 -15.96 5.68
C LYS A 150 -3.39 -16.61 4.58
N LYS A 151 -3.06 -15.88 3.52
CA LYS A 151 -2.32 -16.42 2.37
C LYS A 151 -0.81 -16.28 2.51
N TYR A 152 -0.33 -15.16 3.05
CA TYR A 152 1.11 -14.84 3.07
C TYR A 152 1.67 -14.53 4.45
N THR A 153 0.90 -14.79 5.52
CA THR A 153 1.14 -14.31 6.90
C THR A 153 0.95 -12.79 7.04
N ARG A 154 0.63 -12.31 8.25
CA ARG A 154 0.34 -10.88 8.50
C ARG A 154 1.54 -9.97 8.20
N PHE A 155 2.75 -10.47 8.47
CA PHE A 155 3.99 -9.77 8.16
C PHE A 155 4.98 -10.75 7.55
N TRP A 156 5.60 -10.36 6.45
CA TRP A 156 6.65 -11.14 5.81
C TRP A 156 7.76 -10.23 5.32
N LYS A 157 8.92 -10.82 5.05
CA LYS A 157 10.13 -10.11 4.64
C LYS A 157 10.57 -10.50 3.24
N CYS A 158 11.17 -9.56 2.52
CA CYS A 158 11.92 -9.82 1.30
C CYS A 158 13.09 -8.83 1.14
N PRO A 159 14.12 -9.17 0.34
CA PRO A 159 15.15 -8.21 -0.03
C PRO A 159 14.54 -6.97 -0.69
N ILE A 160 14.99 -5.77 -0.31
CA ILE A 160 14.43 -4.51 -0.85
C ILE A 160 14.61 -4.38 -2.37
N GLU A 161 15.72 -4.92 -2.91
CA GLU A 161 15.95 -4.99 -4.36
C GLU A 161 14.93 -5.87 -5.07
N GLN A 162 14.51 -6.95 -4.43
CA GLN A 162 13.50 -7.87 -4.96
C GLN A 162 12.13 -7.20 -4.99
N MET A 163 11.76 -6.50 -3.92
CA MET A 163 10.53 -5.69 -3.92
C MET A 163 10.58 -4.60 -4.99
N TYR A 164 11.71 -3.89 -5.12
CA TYR A 164 11.86 -2.87 -6.16
C TYR A 164 11.62 -3.45 -7.56
N LYS A 165 12.22 -4.59 -7.89
CA LYS A 165 11.97 -5.30 -9.17
C LYS A 165 10.49 -5.69 -9.32
N ALA A 166 9.85 -6.13 -8.24
CA ALA A 166 8.44 -6.48 -8.23
C ALA A 166 7.51 -5.26 -8.49
N CYS A 167 7.90 -4.07 -8.04
CA CYS A 167 7.21 -2.81 -8.33
C CYS A 167 7.48 -2.28 -9.75
N VAL A 168 8.68 -2.51 -10.30
CA VAL A 168 9.04 -2.15 -11.69
C VAL A 168 8.27 -3.00 -12.71
N ASP A 169 7.91 -4.24 -12.36
CA ASP A 169 7.16 -5.13 -13.24
C ASP A 169 5.83 -4.52 -13.69
N LYS A 170 5.43 -4.80 -14.94
CA LYS A 170 4.22 -4.22 -15.54
C LYS A 170 2.96 -4.90 -15.01
N ASP A 171 1.96 -4.07 -14.73
CA ASP A 171 0.63 -4.58 -14.44
C ASP A 171 0.04 -5.17 -15.72
N SER A 172 -0.54 -6.37 -15.67
CA SER A 172 -1.21 -6.98 -16.82
C SER A 172 -2.46 -6.21 -17.26
N SER A 173 -3.07 -5.48 -16.32
CA SER A 173 -4.29 -4.70 -16.55
C SER A 173 -4.00 -3.24 -16.95
N SER A 174 -2.73 -2.83 -17.04
CA SER A 174 -2.34 -1.48 -17.45
C SER A 174 -1.10 -1.48 -18.36
N SER A 175 -0.83 -0.37 -19.06
CA SER A 175 0.42 -0.23 -19.82
C SER A 175 1.60 0.27 -18.98
N ARG A 176 1.42 0.43 -17.67
CA ARG A 176 2.40 1.01 -16.74
C ARG A 176 2.99 -0.04 -15.81
N SER A 177 4.15 0.26 -15.25
CA SER A 177 4.65 -0.51 -14.10
C SER A 177 3.66 -0.43 -12.94
N ARG A 178 3.85 -1.31 -11.95
CA ARG A 178 3.32 -1.07 -10.61
C ARG A 178 4.11 0.05 -9.92
N GLY A 179 4.11 0.11 -8.59
CA GLY A 179 4.77 1.18 -7.86
C GLY A 179 4.27 1.39 -6.45
N MET A 180 4.16 2.64 -6.02
CA MET A 180 3.71 2.98 -4.68
C MET A 180 2.75 4.17 -4.64
N ILE A 181 1.96 4.21 -3.57
CA ILE A 181 1.19 5.37 -3.14
C ILE A 181 1.74 5.81 -1.79
N VAL A 182 2.10 7.07 -1.68
CA VAL A 182 2.60 7.73 -0.48
C VAL A 182 1.48 8.55 0.14
N VAL A 183 1.18 8.31 1.41
CA VAL A 183 0.12 8.98 2.16
C VAL A 183 0.73 9.66 3.37
N ARG A 184 0.70 10.98 3.40
CA ARG A 184 1.31 11.78 4.47
C ARG A 184 0.31 12.65 5.19
N LYS A 185 0.35 12.65 6.52
CA LYS A 185 -0.42 13.60 7.35
C LYS A 185 0.17 15.00 7.18
N LEU A 186 -0.64 15.93 6.68
CA LEU A 186 -0.30 17.34 6.61
C LEU A 186 -0.22 17.87 8.04
N GLU A 187 0.85 18.60 8.34
CA GLU A 187 0.93 19.30 9.61
C GLU A 187 -0.18 20.36 9.65
N GLY A 188 -1.03 20.27 10.67
CA GLY A 188 -1.92 21.38 10.99
C GLY A 188 -1.05 22.58 11.36
N THR A 189 -1.35 23.74 10.80
CA THR A 189 -0.94 24.98 11.45
C THR A 189 -1.61 24.97 12.81
N GLU A 190 -0.86 24.69 13.87
CA GLU A 190 -1.33 24.99 15.23
C GLU A 190 -1.66 26.50 15.25
N GLN A 191 -2.95 26.81 15.36
CA GLN A 191 -3.44 28.15 15.72
C GLN A 191 -3.80 28.15 17.19
#